data_AF-A0A350LQH5-F1
#
_entry.id   AF-A0A350LQH5-F1
#
_cell.length_a   1.000
_cell.length_b   1.000
_cell.length_c   1.000
_cell.angle_alpha   90.00
_cell.angle_beta   90.00
_cell.angle_gamma   90.00
#
_symmetry.space_group_name_H-M   'P 1'
#
loop_
_entity.id
_entity.type
_entity.pdbx_description
1 polymer ?
#
loop_
_entity_poly.entity_id
_entity_poly.type
_entity_poly.pdbx_seq_one_letter_code
_entity_poly.pdbx_strand_id
1 'polypeptide(L)'
;MQILTASQALMSEGWQRDVEIRIGDDGRIESVGPMTARAAHHLDLLLPAPLNLHSHAFQRAISGLTEARGPDPADTFWTWRQQMYRFLGGLDPDRVEAIAAMVFMEMLEAGYGAVAEFHYLHHAAGGQPHADPAEMSARIVAAAQQAGIGLTLLPVLYQWGGCDARPLAGGQRRFGNDPDQFARLHAGAARHVVAHGHADDRIGVAPHSLRAVDAGGMAAALALAGDGPVHMHLAEQVAEVEEVQAHRG
;
A
#
# COMPACT_ATOMS: atom_id res chain seq x y z
N MET A 1 -4.03 -9.54 28.88
CA MET A 1 -2.57 -9.42 29.00
C MET A 1 -1.97 -10.73 28.54
N GLN A 2 -1.03 -10.67 27.60
CA GLN A 2 -0.32 -11.83 27.05
C GLN A 2 1.17 -11.75 27.41
N ILE A 3 1.78 -12.88 27.73
CA ILE A 3 3.21 -12.97 28.03
C ILE A 3 3.87 -13.90 27.00
N LEU A 4 4.86 -13.37 26.30
CA LEU A 4 5.75 -14.12 25.43
C LEU A 4 7.11 -14.28 26.12
N THR A 5 7.74 -15.44 25.94
CA THR A 5 9.15 -15.62 26.33
C THR A 5 9.95 -16.13 25.15
N ALA A 6 11.22 -15.73 25.04
CA ALA A 6 12.08 -16.13 23.95
C ALA A 6 13.48 -16.50 24.44
N SER A 7 14.03 -17.63 23.98
CA SER A 7 15.42 -18.01 24.28
C SER A 7 16.42 -16.99 23.72
N GLN A 8 16.14 -16.45 22.53
CA GLN A 8 16.87 -15.33 21.95
C GLN A 8 15.90 -14.32 21.33
N ALA A 9 16.20 -13.04 21.47
CA ALA A 9 15.41 -12.00 20.84
C ALA A 9 16.30 -10.84 20.36
N LEU A 10 15.98 -10.29 19.18
CA LEU A 10 16.67 -9.13 18.62
C LEU A 10 16.05 -7.84 19.18
N MET A 11 16.81 -7.10 19.98
CA MET A 11 16.43 -5.81 20.57
C MET A 11 17.15 -4.65 19.87
N SER A 12 16.80 -3.41 20.23
CA SER A 12 17.50 -2.20 19.76
C SER A 12 18.99 -2.20 20.07
N GLU A 13 19.40 -2.81 21.19
CA GLU A 13 20.80 -2.92 21.62
C GLU A 13 21.50 -4.19 21.08
N GLY A 14 20.80 -5.01 20.30
CA GLY A 14 21.30 -6.27 19.73
C GLY A 14 20.65 -7.52 20.31
N TRP A 15 21.32 -8.66 20.13
CA TRP A 15 20.82 -9.97 20.58
C TRP A 15 20.83 -10.10 22.09
N GLN A 16 19.66 -10.40 22.66
CA GLN A 16 19.50 -10.74 24.07
C GLN A 16 19.04 -12.18 24.23
N ARG A 17 19.35 -12.78 25.38
CA ARG A 17 18.96 -14.14 25.74
C ARG A 17 17.90 -14.11 26.83
N ASP A 18 17.04 -15.12 26.84
CA ASP A 18 16.06 -15.34 27.90
C ASP A 18 15.23 -14.07 28.18
N VAL A 19 14.44 -13.66 27.18
CA VAL A 19 13.65 -12.41 27.22
C VAL A 19 12.17 -12.73 27.49
N GLU A 20 11.52 -11.88 28.28
CA GLU A 20 10.08 -11.82 28.47
C GLU A 20 9.52 -10.53 27.87
N ILE A 21 8.44 -10.65 27.09
CA ILE A 21 7.68 -9.51 26.55
C ILE A 21 6.26 -9.61 27.09
N ARG A 22 5.80 -8.53 27.72
CA ARG A 22 4.40 -8.38 28.16
C ARG A 22 3.65 -7.51 27.17
N ILE A 23 2.53 -8.03 26.70
CA ILE A 23 1.64 -7.38 25.76
C ILE A 23 0.34 -7.07 26.49
N GLY A 24 -0.03 -5.80 26.48
CA GLY A 24 -1.26 -5.28 27.08
C GLY A 24 -2.51 -5.78 26.36
N ASP A 25 -3.68 -5.53 26.94
CA ASP A 25 -4.97 -5.86 26.31
C ASP A 25 -5.25 -5.04 25.05
N ASP A 26 -4.52 -3.94 24.84
CA ASP A 26 -4.56 -3.08 23.65
C ASP A 26 -3.58 -3.53 22.55
N GLY A 27 -2.89 -4.66 22.74
CA GLY A 27 -1.91 -5.19 21.79
C GLY A 27 -0.54 -4.51 21.81
N ARG A 28 -0.30 -3.53 22.70
CA ARG A 28 0.99 -2.84 22.81
C ARG A 28 1.96 -3.60 23.71
N ILE A 29 3.26 -3.47 23.42
CA ILE A 29 4.32 -3.94 24.31
C ILE A 29 4.36 -3.04 25.55
N GLU A 30 3.97 -3.57 26.71
CA GLU A 30 3.99 -2.87 28.00
C GLU A 30 5.39 -2.90 28.62
N SER A 31 6.09 -4.03 28.50
CA SER A 31 7.44 -4.17 29.03
C SER A 31 8.22 -5.26 28.30
N VAL A 32 9.53 -5.04 28.16
CA VAL A 32 10.52 -6.02 27.72
C VAL A 32 11.57 -6.14 28.82
N GLY A 33 11.94 -7.38 29.18
CA GLY A 33 12.92 -7.59 30.23
C GLY A 33 13.43 -9.03 30.30
N PRO A 34 14.27 -9.34 31.30
CA PRO A 34 14.76 -10.70 31.49
C PRO A 34 13.60 -11.65 31.84
N MET A 35 13.66 -12.85 31.27
CA MET A 35 12.73 -13.94 31.55
C MET A 35 12.88 -14.37 33.00
N THR A 36 11.77 -14.29 33.74
CA THR A 36 11.70 -14.77 35.14
C THR A 36 11.21 -16.20 35.23
N ALA A 37 10.32 -16.60 34.32
CA ALA A 37 9.81 -17.95 34.14
C ALA A 37 9.40 -18.17 32.68
N ARG A 38 9.41 -19.42 32.22
CA ARG A 38 8.96 -19.78 30.87
C ARG A 38 7.43 -19.62 30.77
N ALA A 39 6.97 -18.77 29.87
CA ALA A 39 5.54 -18.59 29.59
C ALA A 39 4.99 -19.72 28.70
N ALA A 40 3.66 -19.82 28.61
CA ALA A 40 2.99 -20.77 27.71
C ALA A 40 3.40 -20.55 26.24
N HIS A 41 3.56 -19.29 25.84
CA HIS A 41 4.11 -18.91 24.54
C HIS A 41 5.62 -18.70 24.64
N HIS A 42 6.37 -19.80 24.57
CA HIS A 42 7.83 -19.76 24.50
C HIS A 42 8.31 -19.97 23.07
N LEU A 43 9.22 -19.11 22.62
CA LEU A 43 9.80 -19.09 21.29
C LEU A 43 11.31 -19.34 21.39
N ASP A 44 11.89 -20.00 20.39
CA ASP A 44 13.35 -20.14 20.35
C ASP A 44 14.01 -18.83 19.92
N LEU A 45 13.38 -18.12 18.98
CA LEU A 45 13.87 -16.87 18.40
C LEU A 45 12.71 -15.89 18.23
N LEU A 46 12.93 -14.62 18.59
CA LEU A 46 11.98 -13.54 18.41
C LEU A 46 12.64 -12.33 17.72
N LEU A 47 11.99 -11.81 16.69
CA LEU A 47 12.45 -10.68 15.89
C LEU A 47 11.31 -9.66 15.75
N PRO A 48 11.61 -8.35 15.65
CA PRO A 48 10.62 -7.38 15.21
C PRO A 48 10.13 -7.74 13.79
N ALA A 49 8.81 -7.75 13.60
CA ALA A 49 8.25 -7.98 12.28
C ALA A 49 8.52 -6.76 11.37
N PRO A 50 9.08 -6.94 10.16
CA PRO A 50 9.29 -5.84 9.23
C PRO A 50 7.97 -5.26 8.69
N LEU A 51 8.03 -4.01 8.25
CA LEU A 51 7.02 -3.36 7.42
C LEU A 51 7.31 -3.64 5.94
N ASN A 52 6.30 -4.04 5.18
CA ASN A 52 6.34 -3.93 3.73
C ASN A 52 5.99 -2.48 3.32
N LEU A 53 6.99 -1.69 2.99
CA LEU A 53 6.85 -0.23 2.82
C LEU A 53 6.21 0.22 1.49
N HIS A 54 5.89 -0.71 0.58
CA HIS A 54 5.26 -0.36 -0.69
C HIS A 54 4.55 -1.58 -1.30
N SER A 55 3.25 -1.44 -1.55
CA SER A 55 2.42 -2.49 -2.14
C SER A 55 1.40 -1.94 -3.15
N HIS A 56 1.06 -2.77 -4.15
CA HIS A 56 -0.09 -2.61 -5.02
C HIS A 56 -0.86 -3.94 -5.03
N ALA A 57 -1.75 -4.13 -4.06
CA ALA A 57 -2.31 -5.43 -3.73
C ALA A 57 -2.93 -6.17 -4.93
N PHE A 58 -3.68 -5.45 -5.78
CA PHE A 58 -4.37 -6.04 -6.93
C PHE A 58 -3.41 -6.69 -7.94
N GLN A 59 -2.13 -6.27 -7.99
CA GLN A 59 -1.15 -6.84 -8.91
C GLN A 59 -0.78 -8.28 -8.55
N ARG A 60 -1.01 -8.71 -7.29
CA ARG A 60 -0.72 -10.08 -6.87
C ARG A 60 -1.43 -11.12 -7.74
N ALA A 61 -2.65 -10.83 -8.18
CA ALA A 61 -3.46 -11.73 -9.00
C ALA A 61 -2.90 -11.99 -10.42
N ILE A 62 -1.95 -11.17 -10.89
CA ILE A 62 -1.25 -11.37 -12.17
C ILE A 62 0.21 -11.78 -12.00
N SER A 63 0.68 -11.94 -10.76
CA SER A 63 2.05 -12.34 -10.45
C SER A 63 2.39 -13.68 -11.12
N GLY A 64 3.40 -13.69 -11.99
CA GLY A 64 3.82 -14.88 -12.73
C GLY A 64 3.01 -15.19 -13.99
N LEU A 65 1.93 -14.45 -14.28
CA LEU A 65 1.13 -14.61 -15.50
C LEU A 65 1.65 -13.76 -16.67
N THR A 66 2.61 -12.89 -16.40
CA THR A 66 3.18 -11.96 -17.39
C THR A 66 4.53 -12.40 -17.96
N GLU A 67 5.00 -13.59 -17.58
CA GLU A 67 6.34 -14.10 -17.93
C GLU A 67 6.40 -14.79 -19.31
N ALA A 68 5.35 -14.64 -20.12
CA ALA A 68 5.28 -15.23 -21.45
C ALA A 68 5.78 -14.24 -22.51
N ARG A 69 6.86 -14.61 -23.22
CA ARG A 69 7.34 -13.85 -24.37
C ARG A 69 6.24 -13.77 -25.43
N GLY A 70 5.79 -12.55 -25.73
CA GLY A 70 4.80 -12.31 -26.79
C GLY A 70 5.32 -12.69 -28.18
N PRO A 71 4.46 -12.64 -29.22
CA PRO A 71 4.87 -12.88 -30.61
C PRO A 71 5.84 -11.80 -31.13
N ASP A 72 5.92 -10.66 -30.45
CA ASP A 72 6.94 -9.63 -30.69
C ASP A 72 8.25 -10.01 -29.95
N PRO A 73 9.37 -10.23 -30.67
CA PRO A 73 10.65 -10.54 -30.03
C PRO A 73 11.20 -9.40 -29.15
N ALA A 74 10.66 -8.18 -29.26
CA ALA A 74 10.96 -7.01 -28.42
C ALA A 74 9.91 -6.83 -27.31
N ASP A 75 9.73 -7.84 -26.47
CA ASP A 75 8.87 -7.74 -25.28
C ASP A 75 9.38 -6.61 -24.36
N THR A 76 8.50 -5.67 -23.97
CA THR A 76 8.86 -4.48 -23.17
C THR A 76 7.89 -4.27 -22.01
N PHE A 77 8.21 -3.32 -21.12
CA PHE A 77 7.27 -2.82 -20.09
C PHE A 77 5.87 -2.50 -20.65
N TRP A 78 5.75 -2.10 -21.92
CA TRP A 78 4.51 -1.67 -22.54
C TRP A 78 3.55 -2.83 -22.90
N THR A 79 4.06 -4.01 -23.24
CA THR A 79 3.26 -5.22 -23.52
C THR A 79 2.72 -5.84 -22.22
N TRP A 80 3.52 -5.85 -21.15
CA TRP A 80 3.07 -6.13 -19.77
C TRP A 80 1.90 -5.20 -19.37
N ARG A 81 2.06 -3.89 -19.64
CA ARG A 81 1.04 -2.88 -19.29
C ARG A 81 -0.31 -3.13 -19.98
N GLN A 82 -0.33 -3.69 -21.19
CA GLN A 82 -1.58 -4.05 -21.87
C GLN A 82 -2.29 -5.22 -21.20
N GLN A 83 -1.56 -6.24 -20.74
CA GLN A 83 -2.14 -7.36 -19.98
C GLN A 83 -2.69 -6.87 -18.64
N MET A 84 -1.94 -6.01 -17.94
CA MET A 84 -2.37 -5.36 -16.72
C MET A 84 -3.65 -4.52 -16.94
N TYR A 85 -3.76 -3.75 -18.03
CA TYR A 85 -4.99 -3.00 -18.32
C TYR A 85 -6.20 -3.86 -18.64
N ARG A 86 -6.03 -5.02 -19.29
CA ARG A 86 -7.13 -5.99 -19.46
C ARG A 86 -7.59 -6.55 -18.13
N PHE A 87 -6.65 -6.88 -17.25
CA PHE A 87 -6.94 -7.33 -15.89
C PHE A 87 -7.68 -6.26 -15.08
N LEU A 88 -7.23 -4.99 -15.13
CA LEU A 88 -7.95 -3.87 -14.53
C LEU A 88 -9.38 -3.72 -15.05
N GLY A 89 -9.70 -4.12 -16.28
CA GLY A 89 -11.07 -4.07 -16.78
C GLY A 89 -12.06 -4.93 -16.00
N GLY A 90 -11.58 -6.01 -15.37
CA GLY A 90 -12.41 -7.00 -14.66
C GLY A 90 -12.38 -6.91 -13.13
N LEU A 91 -11.74 -5.88 -12.56
CA LEU A 91 -11.65 -5.69 -11.11
C LEU A 91 -12.82 -4.86 -10.58
N ASP A 92 -13.80 -5.52 -9.98
CA ASP A 92 -14.83 -4.90 -9.15
C ASP A 92 -14.35 -4.79 -7.68
N PRO A 93 -15.09 -4.06 -6.81
CA PRO A 93 -14.70 -3.88 -5.40
C PRO A 93 -14.50 -5.20 -4.64
N ASP A 94 -15.40 -6.18 -4.82
CA ASP A 94 -15.35 -7.46 -4.11
C ASP A 94 -14.12 -8.29 -4.50
N ARG A 95 -13.75 -8.29 -5.79
CA ARG A 95 -12.52 -8.94 -6.27
C ARG A 95 -11.27 -8.27 -5.70
N VAL A 96 -11.25 -6.94 -5.63
CA VAL A 96 -10.09 -6.24 -5.08
C VAL A 96 -9.92 -6.52 -3.59
N GLU A 97 -11.02 -6.54 -2.82
CA GLU A 97 -11.00 -6.92 -1.41
C GLU A 97 -10.45 -8.35 -1.23
N ALA A 98 -10.96 -9.31 -1.99
CA ALA A 98 -10.53 -10.71 -1.91
C ALA A 98 -9.04 -10.89 -2.26
N ILE A 99 -8.56 -10.23 -3.32
CA ILE A 99 -7.14 -10.27 -3.71
C ILE A 99 -6.26 -9.63 -2.64
N ALA A 100 -6.70 -8.48 -2.10
CA ALA A 100 -5.97 -7.77 -1.06
C ALA A 100 -5.88 -8.60 0.24
N ALA A 101 -6.98 -9.23 0.67
CA ALA A 101 -6.99 -10.07 1.86
C ALA A 101 -6.04 -11.26 1.70
N MET A 102 -6.02 -11.88 0.51
CA MET A 102 -5.10 -12.98 0.21
C MET A 102 -3.64 -12.54 0.27
N VAL A 103 -3.26 -11.45 -0.41
CA VAL A 103 -1.85 -11.02 -0.41
C VAL A 103 -1.41 -10.52 0.96
N PHE A 104 -2.29 -9.89 1.74
CA PHE A 104 -1.97 -9.47 3.11
C PHE A 104 -1.77 -10.66 4.05
N MET A 105 -2.55 -11.73 3.91
CA MET A 105 -2.32 -12.98 4.61
C MET A 105 -0.97 -13.61 4.22
N GLU A 106 -0.66 -13.67 2.91
CA GLU A 106 0.64 -14.17 2.44
C GLU A 106 1.82 -13.32 2.97
N MET A 107 1.64 -12.00 3.11
CA MET A 107 2.64 -11.11 3.73
C MET A 107 2.87 -11.45 5.21
N LEU A 108 1.81 -11.72 5.97
CA LEU A 108 1.91 -12.17 7.37
C LEU A 108 2.64 -13.51 7.48
N GLU A 109 2.31 -14.48 6.61
CA GLU A 109 3.01 -15.77 6.55
C GLU A 109 4.49 -15.62 6.19
N ALA A 110 4.83 -14.62 5.36
CA ALA A 110 6.21 -14.26 5.04
C ALA A 110 6.93 -13.44 6.15
N GLY A 111 6.22 -13.07 7.22
CA GLY A 111 6.77 -12.40 8.40
C GLY A 111 6.60 -10.88 8.43
N TYR A 112 5.93 -10.26 7.44
CA TYR A 112 5.61 -8.83 7.50
C TYR A 112 4.49 -8.56 8.51
N GLY A 113 4.72 -7.64 9.44
CA GLY A 113 3.70 -7.25 10.44
C GLY A 113 2.76 -6.15 9.95
N ALA A 114 3.17 -5.40 8.94
CA ALA A 114 2.41 -4.28 8.39
C ALA A 114 2.70 -4.07 6.90
N VAL A 115 1.83 -3.34 6.22
CA VAL A 115 1.97 -2.94 4.82
C VAL A 115 1.60 -1.46 4.61
N ALA A 116 2.37 -0.77 3.77
CA ALA A 116 1.99 0.51 3.20
C ALA A 116 1.40 0.30 1.80
N GLU A 117 0.08 0.36 1.69
CA GLU A 117 -0.63 0.10 0.43
C GLU A 117 -0.72 1.40 -0.39
N PHE A 118 0.08 1.45 -1.47
CA PHE A 118 0.11 2.53 -2.44
C PHE A 118 -1.06 2.35 -3.42
N HIS A 119 -2.20 2.93 -3.07
CA HIS A 119 -3.50 2.61 -3.65
C HIS A 119 -3.96 3.63 -4.69
N TYR A 120 -3.90 3.26 -5.98
CA TYR A 120 -4.32 4.12 -7.10
C TYR A 120 -5.53 3.62 -7.88
N LEU A 121 -6.15 2.51 -7.49
CA LEU A 121 -7.32 1.98 -8.18
C LEU A 121 -8.59 2.54 -7.53
N HIS A 122 -9.06 3.70 -7.99
CA HIS A 122 -10.11 4.47 -7.31
C HIS A 122 -11.50 4.28 -7.90
N HIS A 123 -11.59 4.21 -9.23
CA HIS A 123 -12.88 4.26 -9.94
C HIS A 123 -13.29 2.90 -10.47
N ALA A 124 -14.57 2.77 -10.83
CA ALA A 124 -15.13 1.59 -11.48
C ALA A 124 -14.53 1.38 -12.88
N ALA A 125 -14.85 0.23 -13.49
CA ALA A 125 -14.48 -0.04 -14.87
C ALA A 125 -14.86 1.12 -15.81
N GLY A 126 -13.95 1.49 -16.70
CA GLY A 126 -14.13 2.65 -17.58
C GLY A 126 -13.78 4.01 -16.96
N GLY A 127 -13.50 4.08 -15.65
CA GLY A 127 -13.14 5.31 -14.94
C GLY A 127 -14.31 6.08 -14.34
N GLN A 128 -15.46 5.42 -14.15
CA GLN A 128 -16.63 6.05 -13.54
C GLN A 128 -16.47 6.08 -12.01
N PRO A 129 -16.70 7.23 -11.35
CA PRO A 129 -16.68 7.30 -9.89
C PRO A 129 -17.69 6.35 -9.26
N HIS A 130 -17.34 5.78 -8.10
CA HIS A 130 -18.29 5.07 -7.25
C HIS A 130 -19.21 6.06 -6.52
N ALA A 131 -20.33 5.57 -5.97
CA ALA A 131 -21.24 6.39 -5.16
C ALA A 131 -20.54 6.93 -3.90
N ASP A 132 -19.75 6.08 -3.22
CA ASP A 132 -18.70 6.52 -2.30
C ASP A 132 -17.39 6.67 -3.08
N PRO A 133 -16.82 7.87 -3.22
CA PRO A 133 -15.52 8.06 -3.87
C PRO A 133 -14.38 7.25 -3.25
N ALA A 134 -14.50 6.85 -1.98
CA ALA A 134 -13.51 6.06 -1.26
C ALA A 134 -13.82 4.55 -1.25
N GLU A 135 -14.79 4.06 -2.05
CA GLU A 135 -15.19 2.65 -2.11
C GLU A 135 -14.00 1.70 -2.17
N MET A 136 -13.08 1.91 -3.13
CA MET A 136 -11.94 1.02 -3.31
C MET A 136 -10.94 1.09 -2.15
N SER A 137 -10.80 2.26 -1.51
CA SER A 137 -10.00 2.42 -0.30
C SER A 137 -10.62 1.69 0.89
N ALA A 138 -11.95 1.71 1.01
CA ALA A 138 -12.67 0.95 2.03
C ALA A 138 -12.42 -0.56 1.89
N ARG A 139 -12.36 -1.07 0.66
CA ARG A 139 -12.02 -2.48 0.37
C ARG A 139 -10.63 -2.86 0.84
N ILE A 140 -9.64 -1.97 0.73
CA ILE A 140 -8.30 -2.21 1.26
C ILE A 140 -8.32 -2.27 2.79
N VAL A 141 -9.04 -1.36 3.44
CA VAL A 141 -9.17 -1.37 4.91
C VAL A 141 -9.84 -2.67 5.37
N ALA A 142 -10.95 -3.06 4.74
CA ALA A 142 -11.65 -4.31 5.04
C ALA A 142 -10.76 -5.55 4.84
N ALA A 143 -9.98 -5.59 3.76
CA ALA A 143 -9.02 -6.65 3.49
C ALA A 143 -7.92 -6.74 4.55
N ALA A 144 -7.39 -5.60 5.01
CA ALA A 144 -6.38 -5.55 6.06
C ALA A 144 -6.93 -6.04 7.40
N GLN A 145 -8.16 -5.65 7.75
CA GLN A 145 -8.88 -6.17 8.92
C GLN A 145 -9.10 -7.68 8.85
N GLN A 146 -9.54 -8.19 7.70
CA GLN A 146 -9.80 -9.61 7.52
C GLN A 146 -8.52 -10.44 7.66
N ALA A 147 -7.40 -9.94 7.14
CA ALA A 147 -6.11 -10.62 7.24
C ALA A 147 -5.46 -10.46 8.64
N GLY A 148 -5.71 -9.35 9.32
CA GLY A 148 -5.05 -8.99 10.59
C GLY A 148 -3.67 -8.35 10.41
N ILE A 149 -3.39 -7.75 9.24
CA ILE A 149 -2.14 -7.01 9.00
C ILE A 149 -2.29 -5.54 9.41
N GLY A 150 -1.22 -4.91 9.92
CA GLY A 150 -1.21 -3.46 10.11
C GLY A 150 -1.21 -2.71 8.77
N LEU A 151 -1.97 -1.63 8.67
CA LEU A 151 -2.13 -0.88 7.41
C LEU A 151 -1.69 0.59 7.54
N THR A 152 -0.83 1.02 6.61
CA THR A 152 -0.72 2.43 6.23
C THR A 152 -1.32 2.60 4.84
N LEU A 153 -2.53 3.15 4.77
CA LEU A 153 -3.18 3.41 3.48
C LEU A 153 -2.61 4.68 2.84
N LEU A 154 -2.21 4.58 1.58
CA LEU A 154 -1.69 5.72 0.81
C LEU A 154 -2.57 5.92 -0.43
N PRO A 155 -3.70 6.63 -0.34
CA PRO A 155 -4.46 6.99 -1.52
C PRO A 155 -3.60 7.83 -2.47
N VAL A 156 -3.60 7.44 -3.74
CA VAL A 156 -2.70 8.00 -4.73
C VAL A 156 -3.36 9.11 -5.54
N LEU A 157 -2.73 10.27 -5.65
CA LEU A 157 -3.11 11.27 -6.64
C LEU A 157 -2.45 10.94 -7.98
N TYR A 158 -3.28 10.76 -9.00
CA TYR A 158 -2.87 10.53 -10.39
C TYR A 158 -3.70 11.45 -11.29
N GLN A 159 -3.08 12.40 -11.98
CA GLN A 159 -3.78 13.39 -12.82
C GLN A 159 -3.50 13.16 -14.31
N TRP A 160 -2.24 12.89 -14.66
CA TRP A 160 -1.74 13.01 -16.02
C TRP A 160 -1.10 11.73 -16.54
N GLY A 161 -1.17 11.51 -17.85
CA GLY A 161 -0.49 10.39 -18.51
C GLY A 161 1.01 10.63 -18.74
N GLY A 162 1.53 11.81 -18.40
CA GLY A 162 2.90 12.25 -18.63
C GLY A 162 3.16 13.69 -18.21
N CYS A 163 4.44 14.09 -18.28
CA CYS A 163 4.90 15.44 -17.90
C CYS A 163 4.32 16.57 -18.78
N ASP A 164 3.83 16.23 -19.97
CA ASP A 164 3.15 17.09 -20.94
C ASP A 164 1.66 17.34 -20.61
N ALA A 165 1.20 16.88 -19.44
CA ALA A 165 -0.20 16.93 -19.03
C ALA A 165 -1.17 16.22 -20.00
N ARG A 166 -0.67 15.23 -20.77
CA ARG A 166 -1.55 14.46 -21.67
C ARG A 166 -2.64 13.73 -20.89
N PRO A 167 -3.87 13.60 -21.43
CA PRO A 167 -4.96 12.92 -20.75
C PRO A 167 -4.67 11.46 -20.43
N LEU A 168 -5.31 10.96 -19.37
CA LEU A 168 -5.26 9.55 -18.99
C LEU A 168 -5.92 8.66 -20.06
N ALA A 169 -5.27 7.53 -20.36
CA ALA A 169 -5.73 6.61 -21.39
C ALA A 169 -5.92 5.19 -20.85
N GLY A 170 -6.86 4.45 -21.46
CA GLY A 170 -7.11 3.04 -21.14
C GLY A 170 -7.43 2.83 -19.66
N GLY A 171 -6.69 1.92 -19.02
CA GLY A 171 -6.85 1.59 -17.60
C GLY A 171 -6.55 2.75 -16.65
N GLN A 172 -5.73 3.73 -17.05
CA GLN A 172 -5.38 4.87 -16.20
C GLN A 172 -6.58 5.74 -15.83
N ARG A 173 -7.67 5.69 -16.62
CA ARG A 173 -8.92 6.37 -16.27
C ARG A 173 -9.49 5.92 -14.92
N ARG A 174 -9.12 4.72 -14.45
CA ARG A 174 -9.53 4.24 -13.12
C ARG A 174 -8.75 4.88 -11.96
N PHE A 175 -7.67 5.59 -12.26
CA PHE A 175 -6.78 6.20 -11.26
C PHE A 175 -7.00 7.71 -11.13
N GLY A 176 -7.53 8.32 -12.20
CA GLY A 176 -7.56 9.76 -12.39
C GLY A 176 -8.38 10.52 -11.37
N ASN A 177 -7.77 11.47 -10.65
CA ASN A 177 -8.51 12.44 -9.86
C ASN A 177 -7.97 13.85 -10.12
N ASP A 178 -8.87 14.83 -10.22
CA ASP A 178 -8.47 16.23 -9.97
C ASP A 178 -8.23 16.44 -8.45
N PRO A 179 -7.59 17.56 -8.04
CA PRO A 179 -7.29 17.82 -6.64
C PRO A 179 -8.52 17.83 -5.70
N ASP A 180 -9.66 18.32 -6.17
CA ASP A 180 -10.89 18.39 -5.35
C ASP A 180 -11.53 17.01 -5.17
N GLN A 181 -11.53 16.20 -6.24
CA GLN A 181 -11.93 14.80 -6.20
C GLN A 181 -11.03 14.00 -5.26
N PHE A 182 -9.72 14.20 -5.36
CA PHE A 182 -8.76 13.54 -4.49
C PHE A 182 -8.93 13.94 -3.03
N ALA A 183 -9.21 15.21 -2.73
CA ALA A 183 -9.49 15.66 -1.37
C ALA A 183 -10.73 14.96 -0.77
N ARG A 184 -11.81 14.83 -1.56
CA ARG A 184 -13.02 14.09 -1.14
C ARG A 184 -12.75 12.60 -0.93
N LEU A 185 -11.99 11.99 -1.83
CA LEU A 185 -11.59 10.59 -1.74
C LEU A 185 -10.72 10.34 -0.51
N HIS A 186 -9.68 11.14 -0.29
CA HIS A 186 -8.79 11.03 0.87
C HIS A 186 -9.56 11.22 2.18
N ALA A 187 -10.45 12.21 2.27
CA ALA A 187 -11.31 12.38 3.43
C ALA A 187 -12.25 11.19 3.66
N GLY A 188 -12.74 10.54 2.61
CA GLY A 188 -13.50 9.30 2.70
C GLY A 188 -12.67 8.12 3.19
N ALA A 189 -11.48 7.92 2.62
CA ALA A 189 -10.54 6.90 3.02
C ALA A 189 -10.14 7.04 4.50
N ALA A 190 -9.86 8.27 4.96
CA ALA A 190 -9.56 8.55 6.36
C ALA A 190 -10.72 8.15 7.30
N ARG A 191 -11.98 8.40 6.91
CA ARG A 191 -13.14 7.96 7.69
C ARG A 191 -13.20 6.43 7.78
N HIS A 192 -12.93 5.72 6.69
CA HIS A 192 -12.92 4.25 6.69
C HIS A 192 -11.79 3.69 7.57
N VAL A 193 -10.58 4.26 7.50
CA VAL A 193 -9.46 3.87 8.39
C VAL A 193 -9.84 4.08 9.86
N VAL A 194 -10.44 5.21 10.22
CA VAL A 194 -10.84 5.48 11.61
C VAL A 194 -12.01 4.61 12.08
N ALA A 195 -12.99 4.36 11.21
CA ALA A 195 -14.22 3.66 11.59
C ALA A 195 -14.05 2.13 11.60
N HIS A 196 -13.15 1.61 10.75
CA HIS A 196 -13.05 0.18 10.45
C HIS A 196 -11.63 -0.37 10.53
N GLY A 197 -10.59 0.47 10.60
CA GLY A 197 -9.20 0.02 10.74
C GLY A 197 -8.84 -0.40 12.17
N HIS A 198 -7.64 -0.94 12.32
CA HIS A 198 -7.03 -1.18 13.64
C HIS A 198 -6.65 0.16 14.28
N ALA A 199 -6.51 0.18 15.61
CA ALA A 199 -6.25 1.41 16.35
C ALA A 199 -4.92 2.10 15.95
N ASP A 200 -3.98 1.36 15.39
CA ASP A 200 -2.68 1.85 14.93
C ASP A 200 -2.56 1.97 13.41
N ASP A 201 -3.63 1.67 12.65
CA ASP A 201 -3.68 1.92 11.21
C ASP A 201 -3.52 3.41 10.92
N ARG A 202 -2.85 3.72 9.81
CA ARG A 202 -2.53 5.09 9.40
C ARG A 202 -3.00 5.36 7.99
N ILE A 203 -3.12 6.65 7.69
CA ILE A 203 -3.32 7.14 6.35
C ILE A 203 -2.27 8.21 6.05
N GLY A 204 -1.77 8.21 4.82
CA GLY A 204 -0.92 9.26 4.27
C GLY A 204 -1.40 9.64 2.87
N VAL A 205 -0.50 10.20 2.07
CA VAL A 205 -0.79 10.56 0.68
C VAL A 205 0.29 10.06 -0.26
N ALA A 206 -0.09 9.78 -1.50
CA ALA A 206 0.85 9.39 -2.53
C ALA A 206 0.61 10.15 -3.84
N PRO A 207 1.22 11.33 -4.08
CA PRO A 207 1.35 11.80 -5.46
C PRO A 207 2.11 10.73 -6.27
N HIS A 208 1.51 10.19 -7.33
CA HIS A 208 2.01 8.95 -7.95
C HIS A 208 3.47 9.05 -8.38
N SER A 209 3.78 10.03 -9.24
CA SER A 209 5.13 10.34 -9.71
C SER A 209 5.18 11.75 -10.30
N LEU A 210 6.38 12.26 -10.59
CA LEU A 210 6.54 13.55 -11.27
C LEU A 210 5.95 13.57 -12.70
N ARG A 211 5.68 12.40 -13.28
CA ARG A 211 5.00 12.27 -14.58
C ARG A 211 3.49 12.39 -14.45
N ALA A 212 2.93 11.99 -13.33
CA ALA A 212 1.49 11.85 -13.15
C ALA A 212 0.85 13.02 -12.39
N VAL A 213 1.65 13.90 -11.78
CA VAL A 213 1.19 15.00 -10.93
C VAL A 213 1.97 16.27 -11.26
N ASP A 214 1.25 17.37 -11.50
CA ASP A 214 1.85 18.70 -11.70
C ASP A 214 2.17 19.40 -10.36
N ALA A 215 2.74 20.60 -10.40
CA ALA A 215 3.12 21.32 -9.19
C ALA A 215 1.90 21.68 -8.31
N GLY A 216 0.75 21.99 -8.91
CA GLY A 216 -0.47 22.32 -8.19
C GLY A 216 -1.08 21.09 -7.51
N GLY A 217 -1.16 19.97 -8.22
CA GLY A 217 -1.59 18.69 -7.67
C GLY A 217 -0.66 18.18 -6.57
N MET A 218 0.65 18.36 -6.73
CA MET A 218 1.62 18.03 -5.68
C MET A 218 1.33 18.82 -4.41
N ALA A 219 1.21 20.15 -4.51
CA ALA A 219 0.91 20.99 -3.36
C ALA A 219 -0.43 20.62 -2.70
N ALA A 220 -1.44 20.31 -3.51
CA ALA A 220 -2.75 19.88 -3.02
C ALA A 220 -2.69 18.53 -2.28
N ALA A 221 -1.96 17.54 -2.80
CA ALA A 221 -1.76 16.26 -2.13
C ALA A 221 -1.00 16.43 -0.80
N LEU A 222 0.10 17.19 -0.81
CA LEU A 222 0.91 17.44 0.39
C LEU A 222 0.12 18.15 1.49
N ALA A 223 -0.79 19.06 1.13
CA ALA A 223 -1.66 19.74 2.09
C ALA A 223 -2.63 18.79 2.82
N LEU A 224 -2.89 17.60 2.27
CA LEU A 224 -3.77 16.58 2.86
C LEU A 224 -3.03 15.58 3.75
N ALA A 225 -1.68 15.52 3.67
CA ALA A 225 -0.88 14.53 4.39
C ALA A 225 -1.05 14.62 5.92
N GLY A 226 -1.22 15.84 6.46
CA GLY A 226 -1.21 16.05 7.91
C GLY A 226 0.09 15.53 8.52
N ASP A 227 -0.04 14.73 9.59
CA ASP A 227 1.09 14.01 10.21
C ASP A 227 1.35 12.63 9.55
N GLY A 228 0.61 12.30 8.50
CA GLY A 228 0.75 11.07 7.73
C GLY A 228 1.94 11.10 6.75
N PRO A 229 2.44 9.93 6.32
CA PRO A 229 3.57 9.84 5.41
C PRO A 229 3.22 10.31 4.00
N VAL A 230 4.24 10.73 3.26
CA VAL A 230 4.17 11.06 1.83
C VAL A 230 5.03 10.07 1.05
N HIS A 231 4.42 9.35 0.11
CA HIS A 231 5.12 8.41 -0.77
C HIS A 231 5.04 8.86 -2.24
N MET A 232 6.03 8.48 -3.04
CA MET A 232 6.04 8.76 -4.49
C MET A 232 6.97 7.78 -5.20
N HIS A 233 6.61 7.35 -6.40
CA HIS A 233 7.55 6.71 -7.34
C HIS A 233 8.46 7.77 -7.97
N LEU A 234 9.77 7.57 -7.86
CA LEU A 234 10.78 8.48 -8.40
C LEU A 234 11.94 7.71 -9.02
N ALA A 235 12.37 8.16 -10.19
CA ALA A 235 13.60 7.73 -10.86
C ALA A 235 13.70 6.21 -11.04
N GLU A 236 12.55 5.54 -11.22
CA GLU A 236 12.48 4.09 -11.44
C GLU A 236 13.09 3.70 -12.80
N GLN A 237 12.93 4.56 -13.81
CA GLN A 237 13.38 4.31 -15.18
C GLN A 237 14.16 5.51 -15.74
N VAL A 238 15.17 5.24 -16.57
CA VAL A 238 15.92 6.29 -17.29
C VAL A 238 15.00 7.17 -18.14
N ALA A 239 14.01 6.57 -18.81
CA ALA A 239 13.03 7.31 -19.60
C ALA A 239 12.19 8.29 -18.77
N GLU A 240 11.93 7.99 -17.49
CA GLU A 240 11.30 8.95 -16.59
C GLU A 240 12.23 10.13 -16.30
N VAL A 241 13.51 9.87 -16.00
CA VAL A 241 14.50 10.91 -15.74
C VAL A 241 14.63 11.84 -16.94
N GLU A 242 14.76 11.28 -18.14
CA GLU A 242 14.84 12.04 -19.39
C GLU A 242 13.56 12.87 -19.64
N GLU A 243 12.36 12.29 -19.47
CA GLU A 243 11.10 13.01 -19.66
C GLU A 243 10.96 14.15 -18.63
N VAL A 244 11.34 13.92 -17.36
CA VAL A 244 11.29 14.94 -16.31
C VAL A 244 12.28 16.07 -16.60
N GLN A 245 13.54 15.76 -16.93
CA GLN A 245 14.55 16.76 -17.28
C GLN A 245 14.11 17.62 -18.47
N ALA A 246 13.54 17.01 -19.50
CA ALA A 246 13.06 17.73 -20.68
C ALA A 246 11.93 18.72 -20.38
N HIS A 247 11.08 18.45 -19.37
CA HIS A 247 9.90 19.27 -19.06
C HIS A 247 10.10 20.19 -17.85
N ARG A 248 11.03 19.88 -16.94
CA ARG A 248 11.18 20.59 -15.66
C ARG A 248 12.56 21.23 -15.45
N GLY A 249 13.52 20.98 -16.33
CA GLY A 249 14.92 21.44 -16.20
C GLY A 249 15.71 20.60 -15.21
#